data_AF-A0A553X9A4-F1
#
_entry.id   AF-A0A553X9A4-F1
#
_cell.length_a   1.000
_cell.length_b   1.000
_cell.length_c   1.000
_cell.angle_alpha   90.00
_cell.angle_beta   90.00
_cell.angle_gamma   90.00
#
_symmetry.space_group_name_H-M   'P 1'
#
loop_
_entity.id
_entity.type
_entity.pdbx_description
1 polymer ?
#
loop_
_entity_poly.entity_id
_entity_poly.type
_entity_poly.pdbx_seq_one_letter_code
_entity_poly.pdbx_strand_id
1 'polypeptide(L)'
;GYYQESANAPLRDITEIDPSWGWAAGQMISTNSDLNRFFTALLAGRLLPPAQLAQMRSTVPAEETFGPGARYGLGLVSRPLPCGGLSWGHGGSFPGYETRGGATDDGRAAHVAVTLQLTDEAGRRNLERTVDTALCR
;
A
#
# COMPACT_ATOMS: atom_id res chain seq x y z
N GLY A 1 -0.73 -10.37 -14.40
CA GLY A 1 -1.93 -9.98 -13.65
C GLY A 1 -3.07 -9.78 -14.61
N TYR A 2 -4.29 -9.57 -14.11
CA TYR A 2 -5.48 -9.49 -14.95
C TYR A 2 -6.08 -8.09 -14.95
N TYR A 3 -6.59 -7.67 -16.10
CA TYR A 3 -7.34 -6.42 -16.27
C TYR A 3 -8.78 -6.73 -16.69
N GLN A 4 -9.72 -5.94 -16.18
CA GLN A 4 -11.14 -6.02 -16.55
C GLN A 4 -11.63 -4.64 -16.96
N GLU A 5 -12.11 -4.53 -18.20
CA GLU A 5 -12.56 -3.25 -18.76
C GLU A 5 -13.88 -2.76 -18.12
N SER A 6 -14.76 -3.70 -17.79
CA SER A 6 -16.02 -3.44 -17.08
C SER A 6 -16.43 -4.69 -16.30
N ALA A 7 -17.34 -4.55 -15.33
CA ALA A 7 -17.73 -5.65 -14.43
C ALA A 7 -18.17 -6.95 -15.14
N ASN A 8 -18.70 -6.85 -16.36
CA ASN A 8 -19.18 -8.00 -17.15
C ASN A 8 -18.20 -8.41 -18.27
N ALA A 9 -17.10 -7.68 -18.47
CA ALA A 9 -16.10 -8.03 -19.47
C ALA A 9 -15.25 -9.22 -18.99
N PRO A 10 -14.77 -10.09 -19.90
CA PRO A 10 -13.81 -11.13 -19.53
C PRO A 10 -12.52 -10.53 -18.99
N LEU A 11 -11.85 -11.26 -18.10
CA LEU A 11 -10.50 -10.91 -17.65
C LEU A 11 -9.52 -11.06 -18.81
N ARG A 12 -8.72 -10.02 -19.04
CA ARG A 12 -7.59 -10.05 -19.98
C ARG A 12 -6.29 -10.23 -19.20
N ASP A 13 -5.50 -11.23 -19.57
CA ASP A 13 -4.14 -11.37 -19.06
C ASP A 13 -3.27 -10.24 -19.63
N ILE A 14 -2.66 -9.48 -18.72
CA ILE A 14 -1.72 -8.39 -19.04
C ILE A 14 -0.45 -8.54 -18.20
N THR A 15 -0.04 -9.78 -17.92
CA THR A 15 1.18 -10.07 -17.16
C THR A 15 2.42 -9.46 -17.80
N GLU A 16 2.51 -9.55 -19.12
CA GLU A 16 3.56 -8.92 -19.92
C GLU A 16 3.13 -7.49 -20.28
N ILE A 17 3.49 -6.54 -19.42
CA ILE A 17 3.30 -5.11 -19.63
C ILE A 17 4.62 -4.39 -19.36
N ASP A 18 5.01 -3.46 -20.23
CA ASP A 18 6.16 -2.59 -19.98
C ASP A 18 5.78 -1.56 -18.90
N PRO A 19 6.43 -1.58 -17.71
CA PRO A 19 6.11 -0.67 -16.63
C PRO A 19 6.87 0.67 -16.73
N SER A 20 7.67 0.89 -17.78
CA SER A 20 8.55 2.06 -17.92
C SER A 20 7.83 3.41 -17.81
N TRP A 21 6.56 3.48 -18.20
CA TRP A 21 5.73 4.67 -18.04
C TRP A 21 5.51 5.07 -16.57
N GLY A 22 5.58 4.12 -15.64
CA GLY A 22 5.51 4.36 -14.21
C GLY A 22 6.81 4.90 -13.62
N TRP A 23 7.96 4.62 -14.24
CA TRP A 23 9.30 5.02 -13.81
C TRP A 23 9.47 4.95 -12.26
N ALA A 24 10.05 5.97 -11.65
CA ALA A 24 10.24 6.07 -10.20
C ALA A 24 8.93 6.11 -9.39
N ALA A 25 7.77 6.37 -10.00
CA ALA A 25 6.49 6.45 -9.30
C ALA A 25 5.84 5.09 -9.05
N GLY A 26 6.18 4.05 -9.84
CA GLY A 26 5.45 2.77 -9.73
C GLY A 26 6.00 1.56 -10.46
N GLN A 27 7.21 1.60 -11.05
CA GLN A 27 7.71 0.46 -11.84
C GLN A 27 8.37 -0.67 -11.02
N MET A 28 8.43 -0.57 -9.70
CA MET A 28 9.12 -1.56 -8.86
C MET A 28 8.34 -2.88 -8.80
N ILE A 29 9.07 -4.00 -8.88
CA ILE A 29 8.57 -5.35 -8.61
C ILE A 29 9.14 -5.80 -7.27
N SER A 30 8.31 -6.41 -6.42
CA SER A 30 8.70 -6.84 -5.07
C SER A 30 7.84 -8.02 -4.59
N THR A 31 8.12 -8.50 -3.38
CA THR A 31 7.33 -9.52 -2.67
C THR A 31 6.72 -8.94 -1.38
N ASN A 32 5.65 -9.56 -0.86
CA ASN A 32 5.06 -9.11 0.41
C ASN A 32 6.07 -9.16 1.57
N SER A 33 6.97 -10.14 1.59
CA SER A 33 8.04 -10.24 2.60
C SER A 33 9.08 -9.13 2.46
N ASP A 34 9.45 -8.75 1.24
CA ASP A 34 10.41 -7.67 1.02
C ASP A 34 9.81 -6.30 1.35
N LEU A 35 8.52 -6.09 1.04
CA LEU A 35 7.80 -4.88 1.44
C LEU A 35 7.69 -4.78 2.97
N ASN A 36 7.35 -5.88 3.66
CA ASN A 36 7.37 -5.93 5.12
C ASN A 36 8.76 -5.57 5.66
N ARG A 37 9.82 -6.19 5.12
CA ARG A 37 11.21 -5.90 5.52
C ARG A 37 11.58 -4.44 5.32
N PHE A 38 11.21 -3.86 4.17
CA PHE A 38 11.50 -2.47 3.84
C PHE A 38 10.81 -1.51 4.83
N PHE A 39 9.49 -1.62 5.00
CA PHE A 39 8.75 -0.71 5.88
C PHE A 39 9.14 -0.89 7.35
N THR A 40 9.36 -2.11 7.83
CA THR A 40 9.88 -2.34 9.18
C THR A 40 11.27 -1.71 9.36
N ALA A 41 12.17 -1.81 8.38
CA ALA A 41 13.49 -1.19 8.47
C ALA A 41 13.43 0.35 8.41
N LEU A 42 12.59 0.90 7.55
CA LEU A 42 12.36 2.34 7.41
C LEU A 42 11.85 2.95 8.72
N LEU A 43 10.77 2.39 9.27
CA LEU A 43 10.11 2.91 10.47
C LEU A 43 10.96 2.74 11.73
N ALA A 44 11.83 1.72 11.77
CA ALA A 44 12.83 1.55 12.81
C ALA A 44 14.03 2.50 12.68
N GLY A 45 14.04 3.43 11.73
CA GLY A 45 15.13 4.41 11.55
C GLY A 45 16.43 3.79 11.01
N ARG A 46 16.38 2.60 10.40
CA ARG A 46 17.58 1.92 9.88
C ARG A 46 18.00 2.40 8.48
N LEU A 47 17.12 3.13 7.79
CA LEU A 47 17.34 3.61 6.43
C LEU A 47 17.51 5.13 6.32
N LEU A 48 17.01 5.88 7.31
CA LEU A 48 17.04 7.33 7.35
C LEU A 48 17.50 7.80 8.73
N PRO A 49 18.32 8.86 8.84
CA PRO A 49 18.58 9.47 10.12
C PRO A 49 17.29 10.04 10.74
N PRO A 50 17.23 10.21 12.07
CA PRO A 50 16.00 10.55 12.77
C PRO A 50 15.30 11.82 12.25
N ALA A 51 16.07 12.85 11.89
CA ALA A 51 15.52 14.11 11.37
C ALA A 51 14.79 13.90 10.04
N GLN A 52 15.34 13.11 9.10
CA GLN A 52 14.68 12.82 7.82
C GLN A 52 13.45 11.93 8.01
N LEU A 53 13.50 10.93 8.90
CA LEU A 53 12.32 10.11 9.18
C LEU A 53 11.18 10.94 9.80
N ALA A 54 11.52 11.89 10.68
CA ALA A 54 10.54 12.83 11.23
C ALA A 54 9.91 13.70 10.13
N GLN A 55 10.69 14.19 9.17
CA GLN A 55 10.15 14.91 8.00
C GLN A 55 9.25 14.01 7.14
N MET A 56 9.63 12.76 6.90
CA MET A 56 8.84 11.81 6.12
C MET A 56 7.48 11.51 6.77
N ARG A 57 7.40 11.52 8.10
CA ARG A 57 6.19 11.33 8.91
C ARG A 57 5.41 12.63 9.18
N SER A 58 5.92 13.79 8.76
CA SER A 58 5.17 15.05 8.80
C SER A 58 4.10 15.00 7.71
N THR A 59 2.83 14.99 8.11
CA THR A 59 1.72 14.62 7.21
C THR A 59 0.68 15.74 7.03
N VAL A 60 0.01 15.72 5.88
CA VAL A 60 -1.20 16.52 5.58
C VAL A 60 -2.43 15.60 5.47
N PRO A 61 -3.67 16.11 5.65
CA PRO A 61 -4.88 15.33 5.41
C PRO A 61 -4.92 14.74 3.99
N ALA A 62 -5.36 13.48 3.85
CA ALA A 62 -5.38 12.78 2.56
C ALA A 62 -6.53 11.77 2.45
N GLU A 63 -7.60 11.98 3.21
CA GLU A 63 -8.71 11.05 3.34
C GLU A 63 -9.50 10.81 2.04
N GLU A 64 -9.57 11.84 1.18
CA GLU A 64 -10.23 11.75 -0.12
C GLU A 64 -9.59 10.71 -1.04
N THR A 65 -8.27 10.52 -0.91
CA THR A 65 -7.52 9.57 -1.76
C THR A 65 -7.29 8.23 -1.07
N PHE A 66 -6.96 8.25 0.22
CA PHE A 66 -6.49 7.06 0.93
C PHE A 66 -7.49 6.47 1.93
N GLY A 67 -8.67 7.06 2.07
CA GLY A 67 -9.74 6.60 2.95
C GLY A 67 -9.81 7.36 4.29
N PRO A 68 -10.86 7.13 5.09
CA PRO A 68 -11.14 7.91 6.29
C PRO A 68 -9.96 8.02 7.26
N GLY A 69 -9.64 9.26 7.67
CA GLY A 69 -8.56 9.55 8.62
C GLY A 69 -7.14 9.34 8.07
N ALA A 70 -6.99 8.97 6.80
CA ALA A 70 -5.67 8.80 6.20
C ALA A 70 -4.95 10.16 6.04
N ARG A 71 -3.63 10.13 6.22
CA ARG A 71 -2.77 11.30 6.05
C ARG A 71 -1.56 10.94 5.19
N TYR A 72 -0.99 11.92 4.50
CA TYR A 72 0.12 11.72 3.55
C TYR A 72 1.32 12.56 3.94
N GLY A 73 2.48 11.92 4.06
CA GLY A 73 3.79 12.55 4.30
C GLY A 73 4.64 12.55 3.03
N LEU A 74 5.96 12.38 3.16
CA LEU A 74 6.84 12.34 1.98
C LEU A 74 6.89 10.91 1.41
N GLY A 75 5.92 10.55 0.58
CA GLY A 75 5.83 9.19 -0.01
C GLY A 75 5.40 8.11 0.98
N LEU A 76 4.78 8.52 2.10
CA LEU A 76 4.37 7.63 3.19
C LEU A 76 2.96 7.99 3.65
N VAL A 77 2.08 7.01 3.67
CA VAL A 77 0.69 7.14 4.14
C VAL A 77 0.62 6.67 5.59
N SER A 78 -0.08 7.41 6.44
CA SER A 78 -0.59 6.87 7.71
C SER A 78 -2.09 6.62 7.64
N ARG A 79 -2.52 5.51 8.25
CA ARG A 79 -3.94 5.15 8.37
C ARG A 79 -4.27 4.68 9.78
N PRO A 80 -5.37 5.17 10.37
CA PRO A 80 -5.89 4.63 11.63
C PRO A 80 -6.27 3.17 11.49
N LEU A 81 -5.86 2.34 12.46
CA LEU A 81 -6.28 0.95 12.55
C LEU A 81 -7.53 0.80 13.42
N PRO A 82 -8.43 -0.14 13.13
CA PRO A 82 -9.65 -0.35 13.91
C PRO A 82 -9.37 -0.83 15.34
N CYS A 83 -8.20 -1.44 15.59
CA CYS A 83 -7.73 -1.83 16.93
C CYS A 83 -6.99 -0.72 17.68
N GLY A 84 -6.92 0.50 17.12
CA GLY A 84 -6.12 1.60 17.65
C GLY A 84 -4.71 1.65 17.07
N GLY A 85 -4.06 2.81 17.19
CA GLY A 85 -2.77 3.07 16.58
C GLY A 85 -2.84 3.38 15.09
N LEU A 86 -1.67 3.45 14.46
CA LEU A 86 -1.50 3.79 13.05
C LEU A 86 -0.72 2.69 12.33
N SER A 87 -1.14 2.42 11.10
CA SER A 87 -0.27 1.77 10.12
C SER A 87 0.41 2.84 9.26
N TRP A 88 1.68 2.60 8.93
CA TRP A 88 2.49 3.42 8.03
C TRP A 88 2.93 2.59 6.84
N GLY A 89 2.69 3.07 5.62
CA GLY A 89 2.97 2.31 4.42
C GLY A 89 2.68 3.09 3.15
N HIS A 90 2.50 2.38 2.05
CA HIS A 90 1.90 2.92 0.82
C HIS A 90 1.31 1.76 0.01
N GLY A 91 0.12 1.96 -0.54
CA GLY A 91 -0.47 1.00 -1.48
C GLY A 91 0.05 1.19 -2.90
N GLY A 92 -0.43 0.39 -3.83
CA GLY A 92 -0.14 0.56 -5.26
C GLY A 92 -1.30 0.06 -6.09
N SER A 93 -1.61 0.82 -7.13
CA SER A 93 -2.61 0.47 -8.15
C SER A 93 -1.92 0.57 -9.50
N PHE A 94 -1.63 -0.59 -10.10
CA PHE A 94 -0.98 -0.71 -11.41
C PHE A 94 -1.83 -1.62 -12.30
N PRO A 95 -1.84 -1.44 -13.64
CA PRO A 95 -2.54 -2.38 -14.51
C PRO A 95 -2.18 -3.83 -14.19
N GLY A 96 -3.20 -4.60 -13.78
CA GLY A 96 -3.06 -6.02 -13.48
C GLY A 96 -2.77 -6.37 -12.02
N TYR A 97 -2.49 -5.38 -11.17
CA TYR A 97 -2.01 -5.61 -9.79
C TYR A 97 -2.48 -4.53 -8.82
N GLU A 98 -2.95 -4.95 -7.66
CA GLU A 98 -3.17 -4.06 -6.51
C GLU A 98 -2.34 -4.53 -5.32
N THR A 99 -1.73 -3.58 -4.61
CA THR A 99 -0.99 -3.83 -3.38
C THR A 99 -1.51 -2.94 -2.27
N ARG A 100 -1.67 -3.50 -1.07
CA ARG A 100 -2.00 -2.76 0.15
C ARG A 100 -1.15 -3.30 1.29
N GLY A 101 -0.84 -2.46 2.26
CA GLY A 101 -0.04 -2.88 3.40
C GLY A 101 0.59 -1.72 4.14
N GLY A 102 1.28 -2.09 5.21
CA GLY A 102 2.04 -1.18 6.03
C GLY A 102 2.67 -1.89 7.22
N ALA A 103 3.30 -1.10 8.07
CA ALA A 103 3.85 -1.52 9.34
C ALA A 103 3.44 -0.54 10.45
N THR A 104 3.32 -1.05 11.66
CA THR A 104 2.96 -0.30 12.86
C THR A 104 4.21 0.07 13.65
N ASP A 105 4.09 1.06 14.54
CA ASP A 105 5.21 1.53 15.37
C ASP A 105 5.70 0.48 16.39
N ASP A 106 4.86 -0.50 16.72
CA ASP A 106 5.23 -1.66 17.56
C ASP A 106 5.91 -2.80 16.77
N GLY A 107 6.14 -2.62 15.47
CA GLY A 107 6.96 -3.50 14.63
C GLY A 107 6.19 -4.57 13.85
N ARG A 108 4.86 -4.62 13.95
CA ARG A 108 4.05 -5.53 13.13
C ARG A 108 3.98 -5.02 11.68
N ALA A 109 4.01 -5.93 10.70
CA ALA A 109 3.98 -5.58 9.28
C ALA A 109 3.17 -6.59 8.47
N ALA A 110 2.36 -6.09 7.54
CA ALA A 110 1.59 -6.92 6.62
C ALA A 110 1.42 -6.21 5.28
N HIS A 111 1.71 -6.94 4.20
CA HIS A 111 1.44 -6.53 2.83
C HIS A 111 0.69 -7.65 2.11
N VAL A 112 -0.26 -7.26 1.27
CA VAL A 112 -1.06 -8.14 0.43
C VAL A 112 -1.01 -7.59 -0.99
N ALA A 113 -0.78 -8.49 -1.94
CA ALA A 113 -0.86 -8.23 -3.36
C ALA A 113 -1.97 -9.10 -3.95
N VAL A 114 -2.74 -8.54 -4.88
CA VAL A 114 -3.71 -9.28 -5.69
C VAL A 114 -3.44 -9.05 -7.16
N THR A 115 -3.64 -10.10 -7.97
CA THR A 115 -3.32 -10.10 -9.41
C THR A 115 -4.51 -9.65 -10.26
N LEU A 116 -5.19 -8.59 -9.83
CA LEU A 116 -6.29 -7.94 -10.52
C LEU A 116 -6.28 -6.46 -10.15
N GLN A 117 -6.40 -5.57 -11.14
CA GLN A 117 -6.65 -4.16 -10.85
C GLN A 117 -8.08 -4.01 -10.32
N LEU A 118 -8.23 -3.60 -9.06
CA LEU A 118 -9.53 -3.51 -8.40
C LEU A 118 -10.24 -2.21 -8.79
N THR A 119 -11.24 -2.31 -9.63
CA THR A 119 -12.02 -1.15 -10.10
C THR A 119 -13.26 -0.88 -9.25
N ASP A 120 -13.79 -1.89 -8.56
CA ASP A 120 -14.95 -1.76 -7.69
C ASP A 120 -14.57 -1.41 -6.24
N GLU A 121 -15.50 -0.79 -5.53
CA GLU A 121 -15.26 -0.42 -4.13
C GLU A 121 -15.26 -1.61 -3.17
N ALA A 122 -16.04 -2.66 -3.45
CA ALA A 122 -16.16 -3.80 -2.54
C ALA A 122 -14.85 -4.59 -2.49
N GLY A 123 -14.22 -4.83 -3.64
CA GLY A 123 -12.90 -5.44 -3.76
C GLY A 123 -11.84 -4.63 -3.00
N ARG A 124 -11.79 -3.31 -3.21
CA ARG A 124 -10.86 -2.43 -2.49
C ARG A 124 -11.07 -2.49 -0.97
N ARG A 125 -12.31 -2.40 -0.49
CA ARG A 125 -12.64 -2.53 0.95
C ARG A 125 -12.27 -3.89 1.51
N ASN A 126 -12.46 -4.97 0.75
CA ASN A 126 -12.10 -6.32 1.20
C ASN A 126 -10.58 -6.51 1.32
N LEU A 127 -9.82 -5.93 0.39
CA LEU A 127 -8.37 -5.94 0.45
C LEU A 127 -7.85 -5.15 1.66
N GLU A 128 -8.35 -3.93 1.88
CA GLU A 128 -7.99 -3.11 3.06
C GLU A 128 -8.33 -3.85 4.36
N ARG A 129 -9.54 -4.43 4.49
CA ARG A 129 -9.94 -5.21 5.68
C ARG A 129 -9.02 -6.40 5.95
N THR A 130 -8.49 -7.02 4.89
CA THR A 130 -7.55 -8.14 5.02
C THR A 130 -6.24 -7.67 5.66
N VAL A 131 -5.74 -6.51 5.24
CA VAL A 131 -4.55 -5.87 5.83
C VAL A 131 -4.83 -5.46 7.28
N ASP A 132 -5.96 -4.80 7.56
CA ASP A 132 -6.34 -4.40 8.92
C ASP A 132 -6.39 -5.61 9.86
N THR A 133 -7.04 -6.69 9.41
CA THR A 133 -7.10 -7.95 10.16
C THR A 133 -5.70 -8.52 10.42
N ALA A 134 -4.79 -8.42 9.45
CA ALA A 134 -3.43 -8.91 9.62
C ALA A 134 -2.59 -8.03 10.57
N LEU A 135 -2.87 -6.73 10.66
CA LEU A 135 -2.17 -5.78 11.54
C LEU A 135 -2.76 -5.72 12.95
N CYS A 136 -4.04 -6.07 13.13
CA CYS A 136 -4.76 -5.97 14.41
C CYS A 136 -4.86 -7.27 15.22
N ARG A 137 -4.11 -8.33 14.88
CA ARG A 137 -4.07 -9.56 15.70
C ARG A 137 -3.05 -9.48 16.82
#